data_AF-A0A1N6YR57-F1
#
_entry.id   AF-A0A1N6YR57-F1
#
_cell.length_a   1.000
_cell.length_b   1.000
_cell.length_c   1.000
_cell.angle_alpha   90.00
_cell.angle_beta   90.00
_cell.angle_gamma   90.00
#
_symmetry.space_group_name_H-M   'P 1'
#
loop_
_entity.id
_entity.type
_entity.pdbx_description
1 polymer ?
#
loop_
_entity_poly.entity_id
_entity_poly.type
_entity_poly.pdbx_seq_one_letter_code
_entity_poly.pdbx_strand_id
1 'polypeptide(L)'
;MSRPPDSQRDSLLSRRQFLGVSGLGLGAVAFATNTLPAPVVEARTKHRDIPSVPPQIEIPAAHIEAAKSHAKQLADDAKRAWSRADTSSLDESDSRILKEGPEKAQNQINEIPPEPGNPRTLEKIQYSAGVAAETLGAAQYLNDEYSEKDYETEASKLRSNVESVTNRIEIECDDPHEFLVHVGRVEYHLQQAAGFSRRVSPPEDAMEAGEMLWNLESARRDFEDGKRLYWQYRNGLENPKSFERELTRNRKWLKKAAETLRGQDDEDSGGDLPDNAYRQIRGRIYTHGWFYGRNRLNEAERCKKEGLDVLAAVATAEARQHFLAWHHAENRVEVSEDAERIDAKLVFRAKRAAVNELQNAIDGSEERLFTRKLLETAENRTDSGDSALDFSEYPRAEAYGRYLLGRAHAEHANGTATKLTRW
;
A
#
# COMPACT_ATOMS: atom_id res chain seq x y z
N MET A 1 -35.35 -43.44 0.02
CA MET A 1 -35.40 -41.97 -0.14
C MET A 1 -34.46 -41.39 0.89
N SER A 2 -33.34 -40.83 0.43
CA SER A 2 -32.14 -40.69 1.27
C SER A 2 -31.60 -39.27 1.17
N ARG A 3 -31.23 -38.67 2.30
CA ARG A 3 -30.41 -37.44 2.34
C ARG A 3 -28.93 -37.82 2.33
N PRO A 4 -28.10 -37.11 1.55
CA PRO A 4 -26.70 -36.81 1.86
C PRO A 4 -26.51 -35.33 2.27
N PRO A 5 -25.34 -34.93 2.79
CA PRO A 5 -25.24 -33.78 3.70
C PRO A 5 -24.30 -32.62 3.26
N ASP A 6 -24.33 -31.57 4.07
CA ASP A 6 -23.28 -30.57 4.39
C ASP A 6 -22.09 -30.36 3.43
N SER A 7 -22.07 -29.20 2.74
CA SER A 7 -20.86 -28.61 2.16
C SER A 7 -20.99 -27.10 1.89
N GLN A 8 -21.15 -26.26 2.93
CA GLN A 8 -21.09 -24.80 2.76
C GLN A 8 -20.66 -24.01 4.02
N ARG A 9 -19.72 -24.56 4.79
CA ARG A 9 -18.98 -23.86 5.85
C ARG A 9 -17.51 -24.24 5.76
N ASP A 10 -16.77 -23.58 4.88
CA ASP A 10 -15.29 -23.49 4.90
C ASP A 10 -14.79 -22.44 3.89
N SER A 11 -15.14 -21.19 4.14
CA SER A 11 -14.41 -20.01 3.63
C SER A 11 -14.68 -18.83 4.58
N LEU A 12 -13.64 -18.00 4.81
CA LEU A 12 -13.55 -16.76 5.61
C LEU A 12 -12.60 -16.78 6.83
N LEU A 13 -12.13 -17.93 7.31
CA LEU A 13 -11.12 -18.00 8.39
C LEU A 13 -9.68 -18.23 7.86
N SER A 14 -9.10 -17.26 7.13
CA SER A 14 -7.64 -17.13 6.97
C SER A 14 -7.22 -15.79 6.30
N ARG A 15 -7.32 -14.67 7.03
CA ARG A 15 -6.72 -13.36 6.63
C ARG A 15 -6.17 -12.49 7.78
N ARG A 16 -6.28 -12.92 9.05
CA ARG A 16 -5.81 -12.18 10.23
C ARG A 16 -4.89 -13.04 11.11
N GLN A 17 -3.65 -13.25 10.65
CA GLN A 17 -2.48 -13.65 11.44
C GLN A 17 -1.27 -13.77 10.50
N PHE A 18 -0.40 -12.74 10.44
CA PHE A 18 1.03 -12.86 10.09
C PHE A 18 1.75 -11.50 10.23
N LEU A 19 1.88 -11.05 11.48
CA LEU A 19 2.90 -10.09 11.91
C LEU A 19 3.38 -10.54 13.30
N GLY A 20 4.65 -10.93 13.42
CA GLY A 20 5.27 -11.27 14.71
C GLY A 20 6.05 -12.58 14.73
N VAL A 21 7.27 -12.49 15.27
CA VAL A 21 8.15 -13.58 15.74
C VAL A 21 8.85 -14.44 14.68
N SER A 22 10.09 -14.04 14.38
CA SER A 22 11.17 -14.94 13.95
C SER A 22 11.65 -15.82 15.11
N GLY A 23 11.61 -17.15 14.97
CA GLY A 23 12.13 -18.10 15.97
C GLY A 23 12.14 -19.55 15.48
N LEU A 24 13.28 -20.24 15.64
CA LEU A 24 13.53 -21.59 15.11
C LEU A 24 12.66 -22.68 15.76
N GLY A 25 12.07 -23.57 14.94
CA GLY A 25 11.43 -24.82 15.38
C GLY A 25 11.05 -25.73 14.20
N LEU A 26 11.47 -27.00 14.23
CA LEU A 26 11.26 -27.98 13.16
C LEU A 26 10.01 -28.86 13.39
N GLY A 27 9.26 -29.14 12.32
CA GLY A 27 8.17 -30.13 12.27
C GLY A 27 6.77 -29.51 12.23
N ALA A 28 5.79 -30.02 11.47
CA ALA A 28 5.75 -31.22 10.63
C ALA A 28 4.90 -31.00 9.35
N VAL A 29 5.05 -31.89 8.36
CA VAL A 29 4.48 -31.76 7.02
C VAL A 29 3.20 -32.58 6.86
N ALA A 30 2.19 -32.04 6.17
CA ALA A 30 1.14 -32.81 5.49
C ALA A 30 0.90 -32.23 4.09
N PHE A 31 0.84 -33.11 3.08
CA PHE A 31 0.85 -32.74 1.65
C PHE A 31 -0.55 -32.76 1.02
N ALA A 32 -0.77 -31.81 0.10
CA ALA A 32 -1.52 -32.05 -1.14
C ALA A 32 -0.69 -31.47 -2.30
N THR A 33 -0.32 -32.29 -3.28
CA THR A 33 0.75 -31.94 -4.25
C THR A 33 0.26 -31.45 -5.60
N ASN A 34 0.72 -30.26 -6.00
CA ASN A 34 1.24 -30.04 -7.35
C ASN A 34 2.63 -29.33 -7.38
N THR A 35 3.46 -29.66 -6.37
CA THR A 35 4.95 -29.72 -6.39
C THR A 35 5.81 -28.45 -6.16
N LEU A 36 6.03 -28.12 -4.89
CA LEU A 36 7.38 -28.20 -4.31
C LEU A 36 7.59 -29.65 -3.82
N PRO A 37 8.79 -30.29 -3.90
CA PRO A 37 10.15 -29.72 -3.86
C PRO A 37 11.13 -30.34 -4.89
N ALA A 38 12.45 -30.06 -4.82
CA ALA A 38 13.53 -30.98 -5.23
C ALA A 38 15.00 -30.71 -4.70
N PRO A 39 15.37 -30.59 -3.40
CA PRO A 39 14.67 -30.31 -2.13
C PRO A 39 14.49 -28.80 -1.73
N VAL A 40 13.24 -28.31 -1.75
CA VAL A 40 12.70 -26.99 -1.28
C VAL A 40 12.95 -25.77 -2.20
N VAL A 41 13.16 -25.94 -3.50
CA VAL A 41 13.43 -24.87 -4.50
C VAL A 41 14.68 -23.98 -4.24
N GLU A 42 15.83 -24.45 -3.70
CA GLU A 42 16.30 -25.79 -3.25
C GLU A 42 17.31 -25.73 -2.05
N ALA A 43 16.98 -25.28 -0.84
CA ALA A 43 15.82 -24.50 -0.44
C ALA A 43 15.80 -23.10 -1.06
N ARG A 44 14.61 -22.50 -1.06
CA ARG A 44 14.23 -21.28 -1.78
C ARG A 44 15.28 -20.20 -1.67
N THR A 45 15.67 -19.66 -2.83
CA THR A 45 16.13 -18.25 -2.91
C THR A 45 17.23 -17.89 -1.91
N LYS A 46 18.07 -18.89 -1.60
CA LYS A 46 18.84 -19.09 -0.35
C LYS A 46 19.79 -17.93 -0.05
N HIS A 47 19.53 -17.19 1.03
CA HIS A 47 20.35 -16.06 1.53
C HIS A 47 20.80 -15.05 0.45
N ARG A 48 19.84 -14.56 -0.34
CA ARG A 48 19.96 -13.20 -0.87
C ARG A 48 18.81 -12.37 -0.34
N ASP A 49 19.14 -11.61 0.70
CA ASP A 49 18.29 -10.55 1.21
C ASP A 49 17.95 -9.63 0.04
N ILE A 50 16.67 -9.32 -0.12
CA ILE A 50 16.23 -8.31 -1.07
C ILE A 50 16.75 -6.99 -0.48
N PRO A 51 17.61 -6.24 -1.20
CA PRO A 51 18.21 -5.05 -0.63
C PRO A 51 17.10 -4.06 -0.29
N SER A 52 17.03 -3.68 0.99
CA SER A 52 15.99 -2.78 1.46
C SER A 52 16.19 -1.41 0.85
N VAL A 53 15.12 -0.83 0.31
CA VAL A 53 15.13 0.55 -0.16
C VAL A 53 15.09 1.48 1.07
N PRO A 54 16.10 2.35 1.28
CA PRO A 54 16.09 3.26 2.42
C PRO A 54 14.84 4.16 2.44
N PRO A 55 14.23 4.40 3.61
CA PRO A 55 13.05 5.27 3.71
C PRO A 55 13.40 6.67 3.21
N GLN A 56 12.54 7.24 2.37
CA GLN A 56 12.84 8.52 1.72
C GLN A 56 12.37 9.75 2.52
N ILE A 57 11.62 9.53 3.61
CA ILE A 57 11.16 10.57 4.55
C ILE A 57 11.43 10.06 5.96
N GLU A 58 12.19 10.82 6.75
CA GLU A 58 12.28 10.63 8.20
C GLU A 58 11.15 11.39 8.90
N ILE A 59 10.46 10.72 9.83
CA ILE A 59 9.43 11.32 10.68
C ILE A 59 10.05 11.63 12.04
N PRO A 60 10.12 12.90 12.47
CA PRO A 60 10.73 13.27 13.75
C PRO A 60 10.09 12.53 14.93
N ALA A 61 10.91 12.09 15.89
CA ALA A 61 10.45 11.37 17.09
C ALA A 61 9.32 12.10 17.85
N ALA A 62 9.36 13.44 17.92
CA ALA A 62 8.30 14.25 18.53
C ALA A 62 6.94 14.13 17.83
N HIS A 63 6.92 13.85 16.52
CA HIS A 63 5.69 13.60 15.75
C HIS A 63 5.19 12.16 16.00
N ILE A 64 6.10 11.19 16.06
CA ILE A 64 5.80 9.79 16.45
C ILE A 64 5.20 9.74 17.86
N GLU A 65 5.80 10.39 18.86
CA GLU A 65 5.27 10.39 20.23
C GLU A 65 3.94 11.14 20.36
N ALA A 66 3.75 12.25 19.63
CA ALA A 66 2.44 12.91 19.56
C ALA A 66 1.36 11.99 18.94
N ALA A 67 1.73 11.15 17.97
CA ALA A 67 0.84 10.15 17.38
C ALA A 67 0.49 9.03 18.35
N LYS A 68 1.51 8.46 19.02
CA LYS A 68 1.36 7.42 20.03
C LYS A 68 0.50 7.92 21.19
N SER A 69 0.72 9.15 21.67
CA SER A 69 -0.09 9.75 22.75
C SER A 69 -1.58 9.82 22.39
N HIS A 70 -1.92 10.29 21.19
CA HIS A 70 -3.31 10.35 20.71
C HIS A 70 -3.94 8.96 20.61
N ALA A 71 -3.21 8.00 20.02
CA ALA A 71 -3.71 6.63 19.84
C ALA A 71 -3.89 5.89 21.18
N LYS A 72 -3.02 6.14 22.18
CA LYS A 72 -3.19 5.63 23.55
C LYS A 72 -4.41 6.23 24.24
N GLN A 73 -4.62 7.54 24.11
CA GLN A 73 -5.79 8.20 24.66
C GLN A 73 -7.08 7.60 24.08
N LEU A 74 -7.18 7.45 22.76
CA LEU A 74 -8.32 6.79 22.11
C LEU A 74 -8.52 5.35 22.62
N ALA A 75 -7.45 4.57 22.82
CA ALA A 75 -7.56 3.21 23.34
C ALA A 75 -8.08 3.18 24.80
N ASP A 76 -7.68 4.13 25.63
CA ASP A 76 -8.18 4.21 27.02
C ASP A 76 -9.61 4.77 27.09
N ASP A 77 -9.97 5.73 26.23
CA ASP A 77 -11.35 6.19 26.05
C ASP A 77 -12.27 5.06 25.57
N ALA A 78 -11.83 4.28 24.58
CA ALA A 78 -12.55 3.11 24.07
C ALA A 78 -12.78 2.05 25.15
N LYS A 79 -11.76 1.70 25.96
CA LYS A 79 -11.90 0.75 27.09
C LYS A 79 -12.94 1.24 28.09
N ARG A 80 -12.89 2.53 28.45
CA ARG A 80 -13.85 3.14 29.40
C ARG A 80 -15.27 3.12 28.85
N ALA A 81 -15.48 3.56 27.62
CA ALA A 81 -16.81 3.52 26.99
C ALA A 81 -17.35 2.08 26.89
N TRP A 82 -16.52 1.15 26.38
CA TRP A 82 -16.90 -0.25 26.16
C TRP A 82 -17.27 -0.98 27.47
N SER A 83 -16.58 -0.69 28.57
CA SER A 83 -16.89 -1.28 29.89
C SER A 83 -18.28 -0.94 30.47
N ARG A 84 -19.00 0.00 29.86
CA ARG A 84 -20.36 0.41 30.25
C ARG A 84 -21.44 -0.01 29.24
N ALA A 85 -21.04 -0.36 28.01
CA ALA A 85 -21.95 -0.61 26.90
C ALA A 85 -22.81 -1.87 27.09
N ASP A 86 -24.09 -1.78 26.77
CA ASP A 86 -24.95 -2.96 26.64
C ASP A 86 -24.67 -3.64 25.29
N THR A 87 -24.00 -4.79 25.32
CA THR A 87 -23.64 -5.54 24.10
C THR A 87 -24.71 -6.54 23.68
N SER A 88 -25.91 -6.53 24.28
CA SER A 88 -26.99 -7.49 23.99
C SER A 88 -27.57 -7.41 22.58
N SER A 89 -27.36 -6.30 21.87
CA SER A 89 -27.71 -6.09 20.47
C SER A 89 -26.67 -6.60 19.48
N LEU A 90 -25.45 -6.94 19.93
CA LEU A 90 -24.36 -7.44 19.10
C LEU A 90 -24.30 -8.97 19.08
N ASP A 91 -23.72 -9.53 18.02
CA ASP A 91 -23.34 -10.94 18.03
C ASP A 91 -22.04 -11.20 18.83
N GLU A 92 -21.78 -12.46 19.16
CA GLU A 92 -20.62 -12.87 19.96
C GLU A 92 -19.28 -12.56 19.27
N SER A 93 -19.24 -12.59 17.94
CA SER A 93 -18.04 -12.30 17.16
C SER A 93 -17.68 -10.82 17.23
N ASP A 94 -18.65 -9.95 16.96
CA ASP A 94 -18.46 -8.50 16.93
C ASP A 94 -18.20 -7.95 18.33
N SER A 95 -18.98 -8.40 19.33
CA SER A 95 -18.74 -8.06 20.74
C SER A 95 -17.32 -8.45 21.19
N ARG A 96 -16.81 -9.61 20.77
CA ARG A 96 -15.42 -10.03 21.06
C ARG A 96 -14.39 -9.17 20.31
N ILE A 97 -14.61 -8.88 19.02
CA ILE A 97 -13.69 -8.08 18.20
C ILE A 97 -13.49 -6.69 18.81
N LEU A 98 -14.60 -6.01 19.12
CA LEU A 98 -14.58 -4.67 19.72
C LEU A 98 -13.99 -4.69 21.14
N LYS A 99 -14.36 -5.68 21.97
CA LYS A 99 -13.78 -5.83 23.32
C LYS A 99 -12.25 -5.98 23.32
N GLU A 100 -11.71 -6.73 22.37
CA GLU A 100 -10.26 -6.96 22.24
C GLU A 100 -9.51 -5.83 21.51
N GLY A 101 -10.23 -4.99 20.74
CA GLY A 101 -9.67 -3.95 19.89
C GLY A 101 -8.72 -2.97 20.61
N PRO A 102 -9.15 -2.31 21.69
CA PRO A 102 -8.34 -1.32 22.39
C PRO A 102 -7.09 -1.88 23.07
N GLU A 103 -7.11 -3.14 23.49
CA GLU A 103 -5.93 -3.80 24.05
C GLU A 103 -4.93 -4.15 22.94
N LYS A 104 -5.41 -4.68 21.80
CA LYS A 104 -4.57 -4.93 20.62
C LYS A 104 -3.93 -3.64 20.10
N ALA A 105 -4.71 -2.56 19.99
CA ALA A 105 -4.21 -1.24 19.63
C ALA A 105 -3.12 -0.77 20.61
N GLN A 106 -3.38 -0.82 21.92
CA GLN A 106 -2.43 -0.42 22.95
C GLN A 106 -1.12 -1.20 22.89
N ASN A 107 -1.18 -2.51 22.65
CA ASN A 107 -0.01 -3.37 22.53
C ASN A 107 0.80 -3.01 21.28
N GLN A 108 0.16 -2.87 20.11
CA GLN A 108 0.82 -2.43 18.87
C GLN A 108 1.48 -1.05 19.01
N ILE A 109 0.85 -0.10 19.71
CA ILE A 109 1.43 1.24 19.96
C ILE A 109 2.65 1.17 20.90
N ASN A 110 2.64 0.24 21.86
CA ASN A 110 3.75 0.04 22.81
C ASN A 110 4.95 -0.67 22.19
N GLU A 111 4.77 -1.49 21.15
CA GLU A 111 5.85 -2.11 20.37
C GLU A 111 6.61 -1.12 19.48
N ILE A 112 6.08 0.08 19.25
CA ILE A 112 6.72 1.09 18.39
C ILE A 112 7.83 1.82 19.17
N PRO A 113 9.09 1.78 18.70
CA PRO A 113 10.20 2.43 19.39
C PRO A 113 10.02 3.97 19.48
N PRO A 114 10.70 4.64 20.42
CA PRO A 114 10.62 6.10 20.60
C PRO A 114 11.54 6.89 19.64
N GLU A 115 12.18 6.21 18.69
CA GLU A 115 13.13 6.76 17.73
C GLU A 115 12.41 7.47 16.55
N PRO A 116 13.12 8.29 15.75
CA PRO A 116 12.57 8.79 14.49
C PRO A 116 12.03 7.66 13.61
N GLY A 117 10.87 7.89 13.02
CA GLY A 117 10.16 6.89 12.23
C GLY A 117 10.25 7.12 10.73
N ASN A 118 9.44 6.38 9.98
CA ASN A 118 9.16 6.63 8.57
C ASN A 118 7.63 6.62 8.34
N PRO A 119 7.11 6.91 7.13
CA PRO A 119 5.68 6.94 6.89
C PRO A 119 4.93 5.64 7.25
N ARG A 120 5.56 4.46 7.14
CA ARG A 120 4.96 3.18 7.57
C ARG A 120 4.81 3.09 9.08
N THR A 121 5.64 3.81 9.86
CA THR A 121 5.47 3.94 11.32
C THR A 121 4.20 4.73 11.66
N LEU A 122 3.93 5.84 10.95
CA LEU A 122 2.70 6.62 11.12
C LEU A 122 1.46 5.80 10.74
N GLU A 123 1.52 5.07 9.62
CA GLU A 123 0.42 4.19 9.16
C GLU A 123 0.05 3.13 10.20
N LYS A 124 1.03 2.51 10.88
CA LYS A 124 0.78 1.56 11.98
C LYS A 124 0.09 2.22 13.18
N ILE A 125 0.47 3.44 13.53
CA ILE A 125 -0.14 4.20 14.63
C ILE A 125 -1.57 4.61 14.25
N GLN A 126 -1.78 5.06 13.02
CA GLN A 126 -3.10 5.41 12.48
C GLN A 126 -4.04 4.19 12.46
N TYR A 127 -3.57 3.02 12.01
CA TYR A 127 -4.35 1.78 12.07
C TYR A 127 -4.74 1.42 13.52
N SER A 128 -3.79 1.53 14.45
CA SER A 128 -4.05 1.26 15.88
C SER A 128 -5.07 2.24 16.47
N ALA A 129 -4.97 3.53 16.10
CA ALA A 129 -5.93 4.56 16.49
C ALA A 129 -7.32 4.29 15.87
N GLY A 130 -7.39 3.83 14.63
CA GLY A 130 -8.62 3.42 13.95
C GLY A 130 -9.34 2.29 14.68
N VAL A 131 -8.64 1.22 15.05
CA VAL A 131 -9.19 0.09 15.83
C VAL A 131 -9.74 0.54 17.18
N ALA A 132 -9.06 1.47 17.85
CA ALA A 132 -9.55 2.07 19.08
C ALA A 132 -10.79 2.95 18.85
N ALA A 133 -10.78 3.78 17.80
CA ALA A 133 -11.89 4.64 17.40
C ALA A 133 -13.15 3.85 17.01
N GLU A 134 -13.01 2.72 16.31
CA GLU A 134 -14.09 1.78 15.99
C GLU A 134 -14.78 1.26 17.26
N THR A 135 -13.98 0.83 18.23
CA THR A 135 -14.52 0.38 19.53
C THR A 135 -15.18 1.52 20.31
N LEU A 136 -14.61 2.73 20.27
CA LEU A 136 -15.16 3.91 20.92
C LEU A 136 -16.50 4.34 20.30
N GLY A 137 -16.61 4.37 18.97
CA GLY A 137 -17.83 4.77 18.26
C GLY A 137 -18.97 3.79 18.49
N ALA A 138 -18.67 2.49 18.40
CA ALA A 138 -19.62 1.43 18.75
C ALA A 138 -20.07 1.52 20.22
N ALA A 139 -19.14 1.74 21.15
CA ALA A 139 -19.47 1.93 22.56
C ALA A 139 -20.32 3.19 22.80
N GLN A 140 -20.03 4.30 22.12
CA GLN A 140 -20.81 5.54 22.24
C GLN A 140 -22.23 5.35 21.73
N TYR A 141 -22.42 4.60 20.64
CA TYR A 141 -23.75 4.25 20.12
C TYR A 141 -24.53 3.38 21.13
N LEU A 142 -23.91 2.33 21.67
CA LEU A 142 -24.53 1.43 22.66
C LEU A 142 -24.78 2.07 24.05
N ASN A 143 -24.23 3.27 24.31
CA ASN A 143 -24.43 4.02 25.55
C ASN A 143 -25.39 5.22 25.38
N ASP A 144 -26.02 5.39 24.20
CA ASP A 144 -26.77 6.61 23.83
C ASP A 144 -25.91 7.91 23.91
N GLU A 145 -24.58 7.79 23.78
CA GLU A 145 -23.60 8.89 23.82
C GLU A 145 -23.19 9.38 22.39
N TYR A 146 -23.67 8.73 21.32
CA TYR A 146 -23.30 9.05 19.93
C TYR A 146 -24.02 10.29 19.39
N SER A 147 -23.27 11.22 18.76
CA SER A 147 -23.81 12.47 18.20
C SER A 147 -23.50 12.61 16.71
N GLU A 148 -24.41 12.10 15.87
CA GLU A 148 -24.39 12.20 14.41
C GLU A 148 -24.04 13.62 13.93
N LYS A 149 -24.78 14.61 14.44
CA LYS A 149 -24.63 16.04 14.08
C LYS A 149 -23.24 16.58 14.37
N ASP A 150 -22.61 16.16 15.47
CA ASP A 150 -21.27 16.64 15.81
C ASP A 150 -20.23 16.01 14.87
N TYR A 151 -20.34 14.71 14.56
CA TYR A 151 -19.45 14.05 13.59
C TYR A 151 -19.62 14.60 12.16
N GLU A 152 -20.85 14.87 11.71
CA GLU A 152 -21.09 15.56 10.43
C GLU A 152 -20.47 16.96 10.39
N THR A 153 -20.55 17.69 11.51
CA THR A 153 -19.95 19.02 11.67
C THR A 153 -18.43 18.94 11.62
N GLU A 154 -17.81 17.98 12.32
CA GLU A 154 -16.36 17.76 12.29
C GLU A 154 -15.86 17.28 10.93
N ALA A 155 -16.55 16.34 10.28
CA ALA A 155 -16.23 15.90 8.92
C ALA A 155 -16.33 17.06 7.90
N SER A 156 -17.34 17.93 8.03
CA SER A 156 -17.49 19.12 7.18
C SER A 156 -16.41 20.18 7.42
N LYS A 157 -15.98 20.35 8.67
CA LYS A 157 -14.85 21.20 9.05
C LYS A 157 -13.53 20.64 8.51
N LEU A 158 -13.31 19.31 8.59
CA LEU A 158 -12.14 18.64 8.02
C LEU A 158 -12.10 18.79 6.49
N ARG A 159 -13.21 18.58 5.78
CA ARG A 159 -13.30 18.82 4.33
C ARG A 159 -12.87 20.25 3.94
N SER A 160 -13.42 21.25 4.64
CA SER A 160 -13.05 22.66 4.45
C SER A 160 -11.57 22.94 4.75
N ASN A 161 -11.02 22.31 5.79
CA ASN A 161 -9.61 22.45 6.16
C ASN A 161 -8.67 21.81 5.14
N VAL A 162 -9.01 20.62 4.63
CA VAL A 162 -8.26 19.92 3.58
C VAL A 162 -8.20 20.77 2.32
N GLU A 163 -9.35 21.28 1.84
CA GLU A 163 -9.41 22.18 0.68
C GLU A 163 -8.56 23.45 0.88
N SER A 164 -8.66 24.06 2.07
CA SER A 164 -7.88 25.25 2.44
C SER A 164 -6.36 25.01 2.46
N VAL A 165 -5.90 23.82 2.86
CA VAL A 165 -4.47 23.44 2.81
C VAL A 165 -4.04 23.08 1.39
N THR A 166 -4.82 22.29 0.64
CA THR A 166 -4.53 21.95 -0.75
C THR A 166 -4.32 23.20 -1.60
N ASN A 167 -5.20 24.20 -1.48
CA ASN A 167 -5.11 25.48 -2.18
C ASN A 167 -3.94 26.38 -1.74
N ARG A 168 -3.13 25.97 -0.75
CA ARG A 168 -1.94 26.66 -0.24
C ARG A 168 -0.63 25.88 -0.49
N ILE A 169 -0.69 24.75 -1.19
CA ILE A 169 0.51 24.01 -1.59
C ILE A 169 1.18 24.79 -2.72
N GLU A 170 2.41 25.24 -2.47
CA GLU A 170 3.23 25.93 -3.45
C GLU A 170 4.08 24.92 -4.22
N ILE A 171 4.07 24.97 -5.55
CA ILE A 171 4.87 24.10 -6.41
C ILE A 171 6.25 24.75 -6.60
N GLU A 172 6.98 24.87 -5.49
CA GLU A 172 8.34 25.40 -5.42
C GLU A 172 9.27 24.41 -4.70
N CYS A 173 10.52 24.30 -5.15
CA CYS A 173 11.51 23.40 -4.57
C CYS A 173 12.95 23.84 -4.80
N ASP A 174 13.86 23.38 -3.95
CA ASP A 174 15.31 23.39 -4.20
C ASP A 174 15.71 22.16 -5.06
N ASP A 175 15.30 20.96 -4.64
CA ASP A 175 15.44 19.70 -5.40
C ASP A 175 14.06 19.09 -5.79
N PRO A 176 13.81 18.85 -7.09
CA PRO A 176 12.65 18.11 -7.55
C PRO A 176 12.54 16.65 -7.07
N HIS A 177 13.65 15.94 -6.76
CA HIS A 177 13.57 14.57 -6.25
C HIS A 177 13.01 14.52 -4.82
N GLU A 178 13.42 15.42 -3.95
CA GLU A 178 12.84 15.60 -2.60
C GLU A 178 11.39 16.08 -2.68
N PHE A 179 11.13 17.12 -3.49
CA PHE A 179 9.78 17.71 -3.66
C PHE A 179 8.70 16.66 -3.99
N LEU A 180 8.94 15.82 -5.00
CA LEU A 180 7.98 14.79 -5.43
C LEU A 180 7.71 13.73 -4.35
N VAL A 181 8.68 13.48 -3.47
CA VAL A 181 8.53 12.54 -2.35
C VAL A 181 7.75 13.18 -1.22
N HIS A 182 8.18 14.35 -0.75
CA HIS A 182 7.59 15.03 0.40
C HIS A 182 6.20 15.58 0.07
N VAL A 183 6.07 16.43 -0.95
CA VAL A 183 4.78 17.05 -1.30
C VAL A 183 3.83 16.03 -1.93
N GLY A 184 4.35 15.02 -2.65
CA GLY A 184 3.54 13.88 -3.10
C GLY A 184 2.94 13.07 -1.94
N ARG A 185 3.65 12.95 -0.80
CA ARG A 185 3.12 12.32 0.41
C ARG A 185 2.15 13.23 1.18
N VAL A 186 2.36 14.55 1.18
CA VAL A 186 1.40 15.53 1.71
C VAL A 186 0.06 15.44 0.96
N GLU A 187 0.09 15.51 -0.37
CA GLU A 187 -1.12 15.42 -1.20
C GLU A 187 -1.82 14.06 -1.06
N TYR A 188 -1.08 12.96 -0.89
CA TYR A 188 -1.65 11.65 -0.56
C TYR A 188 -2.43 11.67 0.76
N HIS A 189 -1.84 12.22 1.82
CA HIS A 189 -2.53 12.36 3.11
C HIS A 189 -3.76 13.27 3.01
N LEU A 190 -3.68 14.40 2.31
CA LEU A 190 -4.85 15.26 2.07
C LEU A 190 -5.96 14.55 1.28
N GLN A 191 -5.59 13.73 0.30
CA GLN A 191 -6.55 12.89 -0.43
C GLN A 191 -7.23 11.85 0.47
N GLN A 192 -6.47 11.16 1.31
CA GLN A 192 -7.01 10.19 2.26
C GLN A 192 -7.95 10.87 3.26
N ALA A 193 -7.57 12.04 3.78
CA ALA A 193 -8.43 12.86 4.64
C ALA A 193 -9.74 13.27 3.96
N ALA A 194 -9.68 13.72 2.70
CA ALA A 194 -10.88 14.02 1.90
C ALA A 194 -11.72 12.77 1.60
N GLY A 195 -11.10 11.62 1.40
CA GLY A 195 -11.76 10.35 1.15
C GLY A 195 -12.53 9.84 2.37
N PHE A 196 -11.88 9.77 3.52
CA PHE A 196 -12.48 9.31 4.77
C PHE A 196 -13.57 10.26 5.30
N SER A 197 -13.35 11.59 5.26
CA SER A 197 -14.36 12.58 5.67
C SER A 197 -15.60 12.64 4.77
N ARG A 198 -15.58 12.01 3.59
CA ARG A 198 -16.76 11.81 2.73
C ARG A 198 -17.52 10.51 3.03
N ARG A 199 -16.97 9.61 3.84
CA ARG A 199 -17.62 8.35 4.26
C ARG A 199 -18.34 8.45 5.60
N VAL A 200 -18.21 9.58 6.31
CA VAL A 200 -18.98 9.84 7.52
C VAL A 200 -20.43 10.11 7.12
N SER A 201 -21.34 9.25 7.59
CA SER A 201 -22.78 9.28 7.39
C SER A 201 -23.50 8.87 8.69
N PRO A 202 -24.83 9.06 8.79
CA PRO A 202 -25.61 8.51 9.91
C PRO A 202 -25.48 6.98 9.93
N PRO A 203 -25.16 6.34 11.08
CA PRO A 203 -25.07 4.88 11.18
C PRO A 203 -26.44 4.25 11.45
N GLU A 204 -26.67 3.05 10.92
CA GLU A 204 -27.86 2.23 11.23
C GLU A 204 -27.66 1.36 12.49
N ASP A 205 -26.42 0.98 12.82
CA ASP A 205 -26.07 0.17 13.99
C ASP A 205 -24.74 0.55 14.65
N ALA A 206 -24.36 -0.20 15.70
CA ALA A 206 -23.13 0.04 16.46
C ALA A 206 -21.84 -0.26 15.68
N MET A 207 -21.86 -1.19 14.72
CA MET A 207 -20.71 -1.50 13.87
C MET A 207 -20.47 -0.37 12.86
N GLU A 208 -21.53 0.13 12.24
CA GLU A 208 -21.46 1.31 11.39
C GLU A 208 -21.02 2.55 12.19
N ALA A 209 -21.55 2.76 13.39
CA ALA A 209 -21.12 3.85 14.28
C ALA A 209 -19.62 3.77 14.63
N GLY A 210 -19.09 2.55 14.79
CA GLY A 210 -17.66 2.28 14.89
C GLY A 210 -16.91 2.67 13.61
N GLU A 211 -17.36 2.22 12.44
CA GLU A 211 -16.73 2.58 11.17
C GLU A 211 -16.74 4.10 10.93
N MET A 212 -17.81 4.80 11.33
CA MET A 212 -17.89 6.27 11.22
C MET A 212 -16.82 6.97 12.06
N LEU A 213 -16.58 6.52 13.30
CA LEU A 213 -15.53 7.12 14.13
C LEU A 213 -14.12 6.69 13.68
N TRP A 214 -13.94 5.46 13.18
CA TRP A 214 -12.71 5.06 12.47
C TRP A 214 -12.42 6.02 11.31
N ASN A 215 -13.42 6.25 10.45
CA ASN A 215 -13.30 7.10 9.26
C ASN A 215 -12.99 8.55 9.68
N LEU A 216 -13.67 9.11 10.69
CA LEU A 216 -13.43 10.47 11.16
C LEU A 216 -12.03 10.65 11.77
N GLU A 217 -11.59 9.75 12.65
CA GLU A 217 -10.25 9.83 13.25
C GLU A 217 -9.14 9.54 12.24
N SER A 218 -9.38 8.64 11.27
CA SER A 218 -8.47 8.46 10.12
C SER A 218 -8.34 9.76 9.32
N ALA A 219 -9.46 10.42 8.99
CA ALA A 219 -9.45 11.68 8.26
C ALA A 219 -8.71 12.80 8.99
N ARG A 220 -8.94 12.91 10.31
CA ARG A 220 -8.27 13.86 11.20
C ARG A 220 -6.76 13.60 11.26
N ARG A 221 -6.36 12.34 11.37
CA ARG A 221 -4.96 11.92 11.43
C ARG A 221 -4.21 12.20 10.14
N ASP A 222 -4.77 11.78 9.01
CA ASP A 222 -4.24 12.05 7.68
C ASP A 222 -4.08 13.57 7.44
N PHE A 223 -5.08 14.38 7.81
CA PHE A 223 -5.01 15.84 7.67
C PHE A 223 -3.85 16.45 8.48
N GLU A 224 -3.72 16.12 9.77
CA GLU A 224 -2.65 16.67 10.61
C GLU A 224 -1.26 16.15 10.20
N ASP A 225 -1.15 14.90 9.71
CA ASP A 225 0.13 14.35 9.24
C ASP A 225 0.58 14.98 7.93
N GLY A 226 -0.31 15.10 6.94
CA GLY A 226 -0.04 15.82 5.69
C GLY A 226 0.34 17.29 5.96
N LYS A 227 -0.39 17.98 6.82
CA LYS A 227 -0.11 19.36 7.23
C LYS A 227 1.25 19.52 7.91
N ARG A 228 1.60 18.63 8.85
CA ARG A 228 2.91 18.66 9.55
C ARG A 228 4.07 18.41 8.58
N LEU A 229 3.94 17.40 7.72
CA LEU A 229 4.93 17.09 6.68
C LEU A 229 5.13 18.25 5.71
N TYR A 230 4.06 18.95 5.31
CA TYR A 230 4.16 20.12 4.46
C TYR A 230 4.97 21.25 5.11
N TRP A 231 4.67 21.59 6.36
CA TRP A 231 5.42 22.64 7.06
C TRP A 231 6.86 22.25 7.38
N GLN A 232 7.12 20.98 7.70
CA GLN A 232 8.49 20.46 7.86
C GLN A 232 9.30 20.64 6.56
N TYR A 233 8.72 20.26 5.41
CA TYR A 233 9.35 20.46 4.10
C TYR A 233 9.52 21.95 3.76
N ARG A 234 8.44 22.74 3.81
CA ARG A 234 8.44 24.16 3.40
C ARG A 234 9.39 25.02 4.20
N ASN A 235 9.57 24.74 5.49
CA ASN A 235 10.50 25.45 6.38
C ASN A 235 11.96 25.00 6.22
N GLY A 236 12.23 23.89 5.54
CA GLY A 236 13.58 23.41 5.24
C GLY A 236 14.16 23.96 3.93
N LEU A 237 13.36 24.64 3.10
CA LEU A 237 13.79 25.18 1.81
C LEU A 237 14.67 26.42 1.97
N GLU A 238 15.78 26.47 1.24
CA GLU A 238 16.77 27.56 1.30
C GLU A 238 16.56 28.62 0.21
N ASN A 239 16.32 28.21 -1.04
CA ASN A 239 16.19 29.11 -2.19
C ASN A 239 15.19 28.57 -3.24
N PRO A 240 13.94 28.33 -2.83
CA PRO A 240 12.98 27.56 -3.60
C PRO A 240 12.64 28.23 -4.93
N LYS A 241 12.52 27.42 -5.99
CA LYS A 241 12.20 27.87 -7.34
C LYS A 241 10.91 27.21 -7.82
N SER A 242 10.05 27.98 -8.49
CA SER A 242 8.78 27.49 -9.06
C SER A 242 9.02 26.38 -10.08
N PHE A 243 8.60 25.15 -9.74
CA PHE A 243 8.72 23.95 -10.57
C PHE A 243 7.43 23.63 -11.34
N GLU A 244 6.40 24.48 -11.25
CA GLU A 244 5.05 24.22 -11.78
C GLU A 244 5.01 23.93 -13.28
N ARG A 245 5.73 24.74 -14.07
CA ARG A 245 5.78 24.61 -15.53
C ARG A 245 6.47 23.32 -15.95
N GLU A 246 7.58 23.00 -15.30
CA GLU A 246 8.40 21.81 -15.50
C GLU A 246 7.64 20.54 -15.09
N LEU A 247 7.07 20.51 -13.88
CA LEU A 247 6.19 19.44 -13.39
C LEU A 247 5.05 19.17 -14.38
N THR A 248 4.35 20.23 -14.83
CA THR A 248 3.25 20.12 -15.80
C THR A 248 3.72 19.59 -17.16
N ARG A 249 4.84 20.10 -17.68
CA ARG A 249 5.45 19.66 -18.95
C ARG A 249 5.85 18.18 -18.89
N ASN A 250 6.55 17.81 -17.83
CA ASN A 250 7.12 16.48 -17.64
C ASN A 250 6.02 15.43 -17.39
N ARG A 251 5.02 15.77 -16.56
CA ARG A 251 3.81 14.95 -16.36
C ARG A 251 3.06 14.73 -17.67
N LYS A 252 2.83 15.76 -18.49
CA LYS A 252 2.18 15.61 -19.81
C LYS A 252 2.97 14.68 -20.74
N TRP A 253 4.30 14.76 -20.74
CA TRP A 253 5.15 13.85 -21.52
C TRP A 253 5.05 12.40 -21.02
N LEU A 254 5.13 12.19 -19.70
CA LEU A 254 5.00 10.87 -19.08
C LEU A 254 3.62 10.25 -19.30
N LYS A 255 2.55 11.05 -19.21
CA LYS A 255 1.18 10.63 -19.50
C LYS A 255 1.05 10.13 -20.94
N LYS A 256 1.51 10.91 -21.93
CA LYS A 256 1.49 10.50 -23.34
C LYS A 256 2.30 9.21 -23.57
N ALA A 257 3.44 9.06 -22.91
CA ALA A 257 4.24 7.83 -22.99
C ALA A 257 3.54 6.62 -22.36
N ALA A 258 2.85 6.80 -21.22
CA ALA A 258 2.03 5.76 -20.59
C ALA A 258 0.82 5.37 -21.45
N GLU A 259 0.12 6.35 -22.04
CA GLU A 259 -0.99 6.12 -22.97
C GLU A 259 -0.56 5.38 -24.24
N THR A 260 0.63 5.69 -24.77
CA THR A 260 1.22 4.96 -25.91
C THR A 260 1.45 3.50 -25.57
N LEU A 261 2.04 3.20 -24.40
CA LEU A 261 2.26 1.81 -23.96
C LEU A 261 0.94 1.09 -23.65
N ARG A 262 -0.04 1.77 -23.04
CA ARG A 262 -1.38 1.22 -22.79
C ARG A 262 -2.09 0.80 -24.08
N GLY A 263 -1.88 1.55 -25.17
CA GLY A 263 -2.44 1.27 -26.49
C GLY A 263 -1.69 0.19 -27.30
N GLN A 264 -0.72 -0.50 -26.69
CA GLN A 264 -0.02 -1.66 -27.26
C GLN A 264 -0.53 -2.99 -26.68
N ASP A 265 -1.64 -2.95 -25.93
CA ASP A 265 -2.31 -4.12 -25.38
C ASP A 265 -3.14 -4.80 -26.46
N ASP A 266 -2.72 -6.00 -26.87
CA ASP A 266 -3.53 -6.88 -27.69
C ASP A 266 -4.53 -7.60 -26.78
N GLU A 267 -5.84 -7.41 -27.03
CA GLU A 267 -6.94 -7.90 -26.18
C GLU A 267 -6.97 -9.45 -26.07
N ASP A 268 -6.32 -10.17 -26.99
CA ASP A 268 -6.16 -11.63 -26.98
C ASP A 268 -5.26 -12.18 -25.85
N SER A 269 -4.57 -11.30 -25.12
CA SER A 269 -3.50 -11.61 -24.15
C SER A 269 -3.91 -12.44 -22.93
N GLY A 270 -5.20 -12.69 -22.68
CA GLY A 270 -5.68 -13.41 -21.49
C GLY A 270 -7.02 -14.15 -21.58
N GLY A 271 -7.72 -14.13 -22.73
CA GLY A 271 -9.08 -14.70 -22.87
C GLY A 271 -9.11 -16.23 -22.86
N ASP A 272 -8.43 -16.85 -23.82
CA ASP A 272 -8.64 -18.26 -24.19
C ASP A 272 -7.47 -19.21 -23.83
N LEU A 273 -6.50 -18.75 -23.03
CA LEU A 273 -5.37 -19.59 -22.62
C LEU A 273 -5.82 -20.75 -21.71
N PRO A 274 -5.31 -21.98 -21.92
CA PRO A 274 -5.50 -23.10 -20.99
C PRO A 274 -5.06 -22.75 -19.56
N ASP A 275 -5.71 -23.31 -18.54
CA ASP A 275 -5.27 -23.10 -17.17
C ASP A 275 -4.00 -23.90 -16.87
N ASN A 276 -2.86 -23.24 -17.07
CA ASN A 276 -1.54 -23.81 -16.99
C ASN A 276 -0.52 -22.76 -16.48
N ALA A 277 0.74 -23.18 -16.32
CA ALA A 277 1.76 -22.30 -15.77
C ALA A 277 2.04 -21.05 -16.63
N TYR A 278 1.90 -21.13 -17.95
CA TYR A 278 2.05 -19.97 -18.83
C TYR A 278 0.96 -18.92 -18.59
N ARG A 279 -0.31 -19.33 -18.54
CA ARG A 279 -1.45 -18.44 -18.22
C ARG A 279 -1.25 -17.75 -16.87
N GLN A 280 -0.76 -18.47 -15.86
CA GLN A 280 -0.53 -17.90 -14.53
C GLN A 280 0.61 -16.86 -14.51
N ILE A 281 1.65 -17.03 -15.34
CA ILE A 281 2.69 -16.00 -15.54
C ILE A 281 2.08 -14.76 -16.22
N ARG A 282 1.40 -14.94 -17.36
CA ARG A 282 0.74 -13.86 -18.12
C ARG A 282 -0.23 -13.09 -17.24
N GLY A 283 -1.11 -13.78 -16.51
CA GLY A 283 -2.09 -13.18 -15.62
C GLY A 283 -1.47 -12.32 -14.51
N ARG A 284 -0.33 -12.71 -13.94
CA ARG A 284 0.40 -11.87 -12.96
C ARG A 284 1.08 -10.67 -13.62
N ILE A 285 1.68 -10.83 -14.80
CA ILE A 285 2.29 -9.74 -15.57
C ILE A 285 1.23 -8.70 -15.99
N TYR A 286 0.08 -9.16 -16.49
CA TYR A 286 -1.06 -8.30 -16.85
C TYR A 286 -1.66 -7.60 -15.62
N THR A 287 -1.94 -8.34 -14.54
CA THR A 287 -2.56 -7.76 -13.33
C THR A 287 -1.66 -6.68 -12.70
N HIS A 288 -0.38 -6.98 -12.48
CA HIS A 288 0.52 -6.13 -11.71
C HIS A 288 1.33 -5.15 -12.57
N GLY A 289 1.34 -5.35 -13.88
CA GLY A 289 1.82 -4.43 -14.89
C GLY A 289 0.65 -3.63 -15.48
N TRP A 290 -0.02 -4.14 -16.53
CA TRP A 290 -1.03 -3.39 -17.28
C TRP A 290 -2.20 -2.85 -16.44
N PHE A 291 -2.88 -3.69 -15.67
CA PHE A 291 -4.07 -3.29 -14.92
C PHE A 291 -3.74 -2.26 -13.82
N TYR A 292 -2.62 -2.46 -13.11
CA TYR A 292 -2.14 -1.47 -12.13
C TYR A 292 -1.70 -0.17 -12.82
N GLY A 293 -1.06 -0.24 -14.00
CA GLY A 293 -0.71 0.92 -14.81
C GLY A 293 -1.94 1.73 -15.23
N ARG A 294 -3.01 1.06 -15.67
CA ARG A 294 -4.31 1.66 -15.99
C ARG A 294 -4.94 2.32 -14.76
N ASN A 295 -4.93 1.65 -13.61
CA ASN A 295 -5.49 2.20 -12.38
C ASN A 295 -4.73 3.45 -11.91
N ARG A 296 -3.39 3.43 -11.92
CA ARG A 296 -2.56 4.61 -11.61
C ARG A 296 -2.76 5.75 -12.60
N LEU A 297 -3.01 5.46 -13.88
CA LEU A 297 -3.31 6.49 -14.88
C LEU A 297 -4.68 7.15 -14.61
N ASN A 298 -5.70 6.38 -14.26
CA ASN A 298 -7.02 6.89 -13.86
C ASN A 298 -6.93 7.71 -12.56
N GLU A 299 -6.13 7.25 -11.60
CA GLU A 299 -5.83 7.95 -10.35
C GLU A 299 -5.15 9.30 -10.61
N ALA A 300 -4.15 9.34 -11.49
CA ALA A 300 -3.50 10.59 -11.89
C ALA A 300 -4.48 11.63 -12.48
N GLU A 301 -5.50 11.18 -13.23
CA GLU A 301 -6.56 12.07 -13.72
C GLU A 301 -7.49 12.55 -12.60
N ARG A 302 -7.81 11.68 -11.64
CA ARG A 302 -8.61 12.03 -10.45
C ARG A 302 -7.89 13.04 -9.58
N CYS A 303 -6.63 12.78 -9.21
CA CYS A 303 -5.78 13.69 -8.44
C CYS A 303 -5.69 15.07 -9.11
N LYS A 304 -5.51 15.14 -10.45
CA LYS A 304 -5.48 16.44 -11.13
C LYS A 304 -6.83 17.18 -11.11
N LYS A 305 -7.97 16.48 -11.13
CA LYS A 305 -9.29 17.10 -10.95
C LYS A 305 -9.51 17.60 -9.52
N GLU A 306 -8.88 16.97 -8.54
CA GLU A 306 -8.90 17.32 -7.11
C GLU A 306 -7.88 18.42 -6.72
N GLY A 307 -7.11 18.96 -7.67
CA GLY A 307 -6.09 19.98 -7.40
C GLY A 307 -4.75 19.43 -6.87
N LEU A 308 -4.60 18.10 -6.82
CA LEU A 308 -3.43 17.39 -6.31
C LEU A 308 -2.43 17.16 -7.46
N ASP A 309 -1.69 18.19 -7.85
CA ASP A 309 -0.82 18.18 -9.02
C ASP A 309 0.44 17.33 -8.85
N VAL A 310 1.02 17.29 -7.65
CA VAL A 310 2.25 16.52 -7.37
C VAL A 310 1.94 15.03 -7.33
N LEU A 311 0.88 14.62 -6.62
CA LEU A 311 0.37 13.26 -6.58
C LEU A 311 -0.12 12.81 -7.96
N ALA A 312 -0.75 13.69 -8.75
CA ALA A 312 -1.07 13.38 -10.15
C ALA A 312 0.19 13.11 -10.98
N ALA A 313 1.30 13.83 -10.72
CA ALA A 313 2.56 13.60 -11.40
C ALA A 313 3.23 12.29 -10.98
N VAL A 314 3.26 12.00 -9.67
CA VAL A 314 3.75 10.75 -9.09
C VAL A 314 2.97 9.55 -9.63
N ALA A 315 1.63 9.58 -9.58
CA ALA A 315 0.78 8.51 -10.12
C ALA A 315 0.97 8.34 -11.65
N THR A 316 1.24 9.41 -12.40
CA THR A 316 1.58 9.31 -13.83
C THR A 316 2.92 8.60 -14.06
N ALA A 317 3.93 8.87 -13.21
CA ALA A 317 5.22 8.19 -13.27
C ALA A 317 5.09 6.70 -12.91
N GLU A 318 4.37 6.37 -11.84
CA GLU A 318 4.07 4.99 -11.44
C GLU A 318 3.29 4.24 -12.55
N ALA A 319 2.26 4.87 -13.14
CA ALA A 319 1.52 4.30 -14.27
C ALA A 319 2.45 3.93 -15.44
N ARG A 320 3.35 4.84 -15.83
CA ARG A 320 4.33 4.57 -16.89
C ARG A 320 5.29 3.44 -16.50
N GLN A 321 5.76 3.40 -15.26
CA GLN A 321 6.65 2.34 -14.78
C GLN A 321 5.97 0.97 -14.82
N HIS A 322 4.69 0.89 -14.45
CA HIS A 322 3.85 -0.31 -14.57
C HIS A 322 3.67 -0.77 -16.02
N PHE A 323 3.36 0.13 -16.96
CA PHE A 323 3.22 -0.23 -18.38
C PHE A 323 4.56 -0.63 -19.03
N LEU A 324 5.67 0.01 -18.66
CA LEU A 324 6.99 -0.44 -19.07
C LEU A 324 7.30 -1.83 -18.51
N ALA A 325 7.09 -2.04 -17.20
CA ALA A 325 7.35 -3.31 -16.56
C ALA A 325 6.52 -4.46 -17.14
N TRP A 326 5.25 -4.19 -17.49
CA TRP A 326 4.37 -5.08 -18.25
C TRP A 326 5.00 -5.49 -19.58
N HIS A 327 5.15 -4.56 -20.52
CA HIS A 327 5.66 -4.82 -21.87
C HIS A 327 7.05 -5.51 -21.83
N HIS A 328 7.88 -5.11 -20.88
CA HIS A 328 9.24 -5.60 -20.72
C HIS A 328 9.33 -7.01 -20.09
N ALA A 329 8.37 -7.38 -19.23
CA ALA A 329 8.24 -8.70 -18.65
C ALA A 329 7.57 -9.69 -19.62
N GLU A 330 6.57 -9.27 -20.39
CA GLU A 330 5.94 -10.12 -21.42
C GLU A 330 6.97 -10.59 -22.46
N ASN A 331 7.79 -9.67 -22.97
CA ASN A 331 8.89 -9.97 -23.89
C ASN A 331 10.03 -10.82 -23.27
N ARG A 332 9.91 -11.26 -22.00
CA ARG A 332 10.91 -12.06 -21.27
C ARG A 332 10.38 -13.40 -20.76
N VAL A 333 9.15 -13.79 -21.12
CA VAL A 333 8.61 -15.10 -20.74
C VAL A 333 9.32 -16.20 -21.54
N GLU A 334 10.30 -16.88 -20.91
CA GLU A 334 11.07 -18.01 -21.50
C GLU A 334 10.28 -19.34 -21.51
N VAL A 335 8.94 -19.28 -21.60
CA VAL A 335 8.03 -20.41 -21.32
C VAL A 335 7.05 -20.57 -22.49
N SER A 336 6.85 -21.81 -22.94
CA SER A 336 5.89 -22.15 -24.00
C SER A 336 4.45 -22.00 -23.52
N GLU A 337 3.52 -21.69 -24.43
CA GLU A 337 2.09 -21.55 -24.14
C GLU A 337 1.48 -22.84 -23.54
N ASP A 338 1.91 -24.01 -24.03
CA ASP A 338 1.48 -25.34 -23.54
C ASP A 338 2.14 -25.78 -22.21
N ALA A 339 2.92 -24.92 -21.54
CA ALA A 339 3.69 -25.33 -20.37
C ALA A 339 2.80 -25.56 -19.13
N GLU A 340 2.63 -26.82 -18.73
CA GLU A 340 1.94 -27.20 -17.49
C GLU A 340 2.70 -26.79 -16.21
N ARG A 341 4.04 -26.71 -16.24
CA ARG A 341 4.90 -26.53 -15.05
C ARG A 341 6.17 -25.70 -15.34
N ILE A 342 6.69 -25.04 -14.30
CA ILE A 342 7.92 -24.23 -14.34
C ILE A 342 9.08 -24.91 -13.60
N ASP A 343 10.27 -24.92 -14.20
CA ASP A 343 11.50 -25.39 -13.55
C ASP A 343 11.97 -24.43 -12.44
N ALA A 344 12.38 -25.01 -11.31
CA ALA A 344 12.95 -24.29 -10.17
C ALA A 344 14.19 -23.46 -10.57
N LYS A 345 15.01 -23.95 -11.50
CA LYS A 345 16.20 -23.20 -11.98
C LYS A 345 15.81 -21.92 -12.73
N LEU A 346 14.68 -21.92 -13.46
CA LEU A 346 14.18 -20.72 -14.14
C LEU A 346 13.74 -19.66 -13.14
N VAL A 347 12.97 -20.06 -12.12
CA VAL A 347 12.55 -19.19 -11.00
C VAL A 347 13.76 -18.58 -10.27
N PHE A 348 14.76 -19.40 -9.94
CA PHE A 348 15.98 -18.94 -9.27
C PHE A 348 16.77 -17.92 -10.11
N ARG A 349 16.92 -18.16 -11.42
CA ARG A 349 17.58 -17.20 -12.34
C ARG A 349 16.83 -15.87 -12.39
N ALA A 350 15.50 -15.91 -12.42
CA ALA A 350 14.66 -14.70 -12.42
C ALA A 350 14.82 -13.88 -11.13
N LYS A 351 14.74 -14.49 -9.93
CA LYS A 351 15.01 -13.77 -8.68
C LYS A 351 16.42 -13.18 -8.67
N ARG A 352 17.44 -13.96 -9.06
CA ARG A 352 18.83 -13.48 -9.08
C ARG A 352 18.99 -12.24 -9.97
N ALA A 353 18.33 -12.21 -11.13
CA ALA A 353 18.33 -11.06 -12.02
C ALA A 353 17.58 -9.85 -11.41
N ALA A 354 16.41 -10.07 -10.80
CA ALA A 354 15.64 -9.02 -10.12
C ALA A 354 16.41 -8.38 -8.96
N VAL A 355 17.00 -9.18 -8.08
CA VAL A 355 17.81 -8.70 -6.94
C VAL A 355 19.08 -7.97 -7.39
N ASN A 356 19.76 -8.47 -8.42
CA ASN A 356 20.91 -7.76 -9.00
C ASN A 356 20.51 -6.40 -9.58
N GLU A 357 19.42 -6.33 -10.33
CA GLU A 357 18.94 -5.09 -10.95
C GLU A 357 18.50 -4.07 -9.89
N LEU A 358 17.80 -4.55 -8.85
CA LEU A 358 17.41 -3.71 -7.72
C LEU A 358 18.63 -3.15 -6.97
N GLN A 359 19.64 -3.98 -6.67
CA GLN A 359 20.89 -3.50 -6.04
C GLN A 359 21.57 -2.44 -6.90
N ASN A 360 21.81 -2.73 -8.18
CA ASN A 360 22.45 -1.79 -9.10
C ASN A 360 21.69 -0.46 -9.20
N ALA A 361 20.34 -0.52 -9.17
CA ALA A 361 19.50 0.67 -9.23
C ALA A 361 19.47 1.45 -7.90
N ILE A 362 19.57 0.77 -6.74
CA ILE A 362 19.72 1.39 -5.43
C ILE A 362 21.08 2.13 -5.36
N ASP A 363 22.18 1.45 -5.70
CA ASP A 363 23.54 2.00 -5.70
C ASP A 363 23.64 3.21 -6.66
N GLY A 364 23.01 3.11 -7.84
CA GLY A 364 22.90 4.21 -8.81
C GLY A 364 21.92 5.34 -8.40
N SER A 365 21.35 5.32 -7.20
CA SER A 365 20.32 6.26 -6.73
C SER A 365 20.63 6.92 -5.38
N GLU A 366 21.88 6.87 -4.90
CA GLU A 366 22.24 7.24 -3.51
C GLU A 366 21.77 8.61 -3.01
N GLU A 367 21.51 9.58 -3.90
CA GLU A 367 21.00 10.92 -3.56
C GLU A 367 19.60 11.23 -4.15
N ARG A 368 18.97 10.28 -4.87
CA ARG A 368 17.75 10.53 -5.66
C ARG A 368 16.50 9.96 -4.99
N LEU A 369 15.95 10.69 -4.01
CA LEU A 369 14.78 10.24 -3.21
C LEU A 369 13.60 9.76 -4.07
N PHE A 370 13.19 10.51 -5.11
CA PHE A 370 12.10 10.04 -5.98
C PHE A 370 12.44 8.78 -6.80
N THR A 371 13.72 8.51 -7.09
CA THR A 371 14.12 7.24 -7.72
C THR A 371 13.94 6.08 -6.73
N ARG A 372 14.37 6.25 -5.48
CA ARG A 372 14.18 5.26 -4.40
C ARG A 372 12.69 4.94 -4.21
N LYS A 373 11.82 5.95 -4.18
CA LYS A 373 10.35 5.75 -4.12
C LYS A 373 9.83 4.82 -5.23
N LEU A 374 10.31 4.96 -6.46
CA LEU A 374 9.92 4.07 -7.58
C LEU A 374 10.55 2.67 -7.47
N LEU A 375 11.65 2.50 -6.74
CA LEU A 375 12.28 1.20 -6.47
C LEU A 375 11.54 0.38 -5.41
N GLU A 376 10.77 1.00 -4.51
CA GLU A 376 9.90 0.25 -3.57
C GLU A 376 8.93 -0.69 -4.30
N THR A 377 8.48 -0.34 -5.51
CA THR A 377 7.64 -1.25 -6.32
C THR A 377 8.44 -2.47 -6.80
N ALA A 378 9.72 -2.31 -7.14
CA ALA A 378 10.58 -3.42 -7.53
C ALA A 378 10.92 -4.35 -6.35
N GLU A 379 11.20 -3.77 -5.18
CA GLU A 379 11.37 -4.47 -3.89
C GLU A 379 10.11 -5.30 -3.57
N ASN A 380 8.94 -4.66 -3.48
CA ASN A 380 7.66 -5.31 -3.15
C ASN A 380 7.27 -6.42 -4.16
N ARG A 381 7.60 -6.27 -5.45
CA ARG A 381 7.37 -7.32 -6.46
C ARG A 381 8.33 -8.50 -6.30
N THR A 382 9.57 -8.25 -5.89
CA THR A 382 10.53 -9.31 -5.61
C THR A 382 10.15 -10.06 -4.33
N ASP A 383 9.74 -9.34 -3.28
CA ASP A 383 9.33 -9.91 -1.99
C ASP A 383 8.03 -10.72 -2.09
N SER A 384 6.99 -10.16 -2.72
CA SER A 384 5.76 -10.93 -3.01
C SER A 384 5.99 -12.10 -3.97
N GLY A 385 7.11 -12.12 -4.71
CA GLY A 385 7.59 -13.28 -5.46
C GLY A 385 8.02 -14.43 -4.55
N ASP A 386 8.70 -14.12 -3.45
CA ASP A 386 9.04 -15.12 -2.41
C ASP A 386 7.78 -15.63 -1.72
N SER A 387 6.87 -14.74 -1.29
CA SER A 387 5.61 -15.14 -0.63
C SER A 387 4.71 -16.00 -1.53
N ALA A 388 4.74 -15.78 -2.85
CA ALA A 388 3.98 -16.59 -3.80
C ALA A 388 4.43 -18.06 -3.83
N LEU A 389 5.65 -18.38 -3.36
CA LEU A 389 6.14 -19.76 -3.27
C LEU A 389 5.50 -20.55 -2.11
N ASP A 390 4.77 -19.89 -1.20
CA ASP A 390 4.09 -20.51 -0.04
C ASP A 390 2.59 -20.74 -0.24
N PHE A 391 1.89 -19.82 -0.91
CA PHE A 391 0.43 -19.70 -0.81
C PHE A 391 -0.34 -19.81 -2.14
N SER A 392 0.32 -20.20 -3.24
CA SER A 392 -0.29 -20.30 -4.58
C SER A 392 -0.42 -21.75 -5.05
N GLU A 393 -1.44 -21.99 -5.89
CA GLU A 393 -1.67 -23.24 -6.63
C GLU A 393 -0.62 -23.49 -7.72
N TYR A 394 -0.10 -22.43 -8.35
CA TYR A 394 0.99 -22.47 -9.34
C TYR A 394 2.22 -21.66 -8.85
N PRO A 395 2.82 -22.01 -7.70
CA PRO A 395 3.71 -21.13 -6.94
C PRO A 395 4.94 -20.67 -7.73
N ARG A 396 5.50 -21.55 -8.56
CA ARG A 396 6.68 -21.26 -9.39
C ARG A 396 6.38 -20.31 -10.55
N ALA A 397 5.23 -20.46 -11.18
CA ALA A 397 4.75 -19.59 -12.27
C ALA A 397 4.47 -18.18 -11.73
N GLU A 398 3.75 -18.15 -10.63
CA GLU A 398 3.39 -16.94 -9.89
C GLU A 398 4.62 -16.16 -9.38
N ALA A 399 5.62 -16.85 -8.84
CA ALA A 399 6.88 -16.23 -8.41
C ALA A 399 7.70 -15.72 -9.62
N TYR A 400 7.82 -16.52 -10.68
CA TYR A 400 8.56 -16.14 -11.89
C TYR A 400 8.02 -14.85 -12.54
N GLY A 401 6.70 -14.74 -12.74
CA GLY A 401 6.07 -13.52 -13.26
C GLY A 401 6.32 -12.29 -12.38
N ARG A 402 6.29 -12.46 -11.05
CA ARG A 402 6.60 -11.38 -10.10
C ARG A 402 8.07 -10.94 -10.13
N TYR A 403 9.02 -11.87 -10.25
CA TYR A 403 10.44 -11.53 -10.40
C TYR A 403 10.74 -10.84 -11.74
N LEU A 404 10.09 -11.23 -12.84
CA LEU A 404 10.22 -10.54 -14.13
C LEU A 404 9.74 -9.07 -14.02
N LEU A 405 8.59 -8.84 -13.38
CA LEU A 405 8.09 -7.49 -13.08
C LEU A 405 9.05 -6.73 -12.16
N GLY A 406 9.51 -7.33 -11.06
CA GLY A 406 10.41 -6.70 -10.10
C GLY A 406 11.70 -6.18 -10.75
N ARG A 407 12.32 -7.03 -11.60
CA ARG A 407 13.46 -6.61 -12.44
C ARG A 407 13.12 -5.43 -13.34
N ALA A 408 12.02 -5.50 -14.07
CA ALA A 408 11.64 -4.46 -15.03
C ALA A 408 11.26 -3.13 -14.35
N HIS A 409 10.67 -3.17 -13.15
CA HIS A 409 10.44 -1.98 -12.33
C HIS A 409 11.77 -1.33 -11.92
N ALA A 410 12.78 -2.11 -11.51
CA ALA A 410 14.10 -1.59 -11.14
C ALA A 410 14.83 -0.93 -12.34
N GLU A 411 14.92 -1.65 -13.46
CA GLU A 411 15.58 -1.22 -14.71
C GLU A 411 15.01 0.11 -15.25
N HIS A 412 13.74 0.42 -14.97
CA HIS A 412 13.05 1.60 -15.48
C HIS A 412 12.82 2.72 -14.45
N ALA A 413 13.18 2.54 -13.17
CA ALA A 413 12.94 3.52 -12.11
C ALA A 413 13.70 4.84 -12.36
N ASN A 414 15.03 4.79 -12.49
CA ASN A 414 15.87 5.99 -12.67
C ASN A 414 15.52 6.77 -13.96
N GLY A 415 15.25 6.05 -15.05
CA GLY A 415 14.82 6.66 -16.32
C GLY A 415 13.45 7.33 -16.23
N THR A 416 12.54 6.82 -15.40
CA THR A 416 11.23 7.44 -15.15
C THR A 416 11.36 8.65 -14.23
N ALA A 417 12.09 8.53 -13.12
CA ALA A 417 12.36 9.62 -12.18
C ALA A 417 13.02 10.81 -12.88
N THR A 418 14.13 10.58 -13.60
CA THR A 418 14.88 11.61 -14.36
C THR A 418 14.01 12.35 -15.38
N LYS A 419 12.95 11.73 -15.91
CA LYS A 419 12.00 12.39 -16.81
C LYS A 419 11.00 13.26 -16.08
N LEU A 420 10.62 12.93 -14.84
CA LEU A 420 9.71 13.76 -14.04
C LEU A 420 10.44 14.93 -13.37
N THR A 421 11.65 14.72 -12.85
CA THR A 421 12.44 15.69 -12.07
C THR A 421 13.22 16.70 -12.92
N ARG A 422 13.07 16.66 -14.24
CA ARG A 422 13.83 17.51 -15.15
C ARG A 422 13.38 18.98 -15.11
N TRP A 423 14.28 19.86 -14.68
CA TRP A 423 14.27 21.28 -15.04
C TRP A 423 14.38 21.49 -16.56
#